data_AF-A0A1X2H1V3-F1
#
_entry.id   AF-A0A1X2H1V3-F1
#
_cell.length_a   1.000
_cell.length_b   1.000
_cell.length_c   1.000
_cell.angle_alpha   90.00
_cell.angle_beta   90.00
_cell.angle_gamma   90.00
#
_symmetry.space_group_name_H-M   'P 1'
#
loop_
_entity.id
_entity.type
_entity.pdbx_description
1 polymer ?
#
loop_
_entity_poly.entity_id
_entity_poly.type
_entity_poly.pdbx_seq_one_letter_code
_entity_poly.pdbx_strand_id
1 'polypeptide(L)'
;MSTSPRKRKVSTADDPKAIARAIRSDTARGYQAAREEYSEALAQALSRASPAANPPWEEYQERDGVYAPDAKPDCKSIGTIIKHYGLRGIKCYWALEYEKKCAVLNGLNSILDLSDGSGNGQKHVLLDEWDFLQSIFAHDLKIEKFDQAVSNDMKNLAKLTRKDKAAGYKSSRMSELNAVDNELSSAFCIYADIIKLLSTRDNPMNRVKEMTEYDTIVKIWSPVFETLFRDTHVVLKWGESKLQTDEVRVPAGPEDHIFFKVDLRLILNHRGTEHTLAIVEVARYFQDSKIRHDHSKLLIESKLVLDNMLRHGCSPGDACVPSLQLCGLRGDFLVLQLEEDGLYVAAPVACLRFPSGVHRLWGLEEMLTTLRAFKSSVTQNLELLETCINETRNSFGKKFSRREPSPRPASITWQRPTWWPDHKKRRLRPPSLEVIFGKN
;
A
#
# COMPACT_ATOMS: atom_id res chain seq x y z
N MET A 1 56.62 -10.74 -47.49
CA MET A 1 55.72 -9.57 -47.39
C MET A 1 54.61 -9.92 -46.42
N SER A 2 54.68 -9.39 -45.20
CA SER A 2 53.71 -9.58 -44.11
C SER A 2 52.92 -8.29 -43.96
N THR A 3 51.60 -8.34 -44.16
CA THR A 3 50.70 -7.19 -43.98
C THR A 3 49.91 -7.36 -42.69
N SER A 4 50.21 -6.47 -41.74
CA SER A 4 49.54 -6.38 -40.43
C SER A 4 48.16 -5.72 -40.58
N PRO A 5 47.11 -6.15 -39.84
CA PRO A 5 45.79 -5.56 -39.97
C PRO A 5 45.66 -4.23 -39.20
N ARG A 6 45.19 -3.19 -39.91
CA ARG A 6 44.83 -1.87 -39.36
C ARG A 6 43.64 -2.01 -38.37
N LYS A 7 43.86 -1.62 -37.11
CA LYS A 7 42.80 -1.41 -36.12
C LYS A 7 41.91 -0.22 -36.55
N ARG A 8 40.62 -0.47 -36.76
CA ARG A 8 39.59 0.57 -36.92
C ARG A 8 39.38 1.28 -35.58
N LYS A 9 39.45 2.62 -35.57
CA LYS A 9 38.99 3.45 -34.44
C LYS A 9 37.47 3.28 -34.31
N VAL A 10 37.02 2.77 -33.18
CA VAL A 10 35.60 2.73 -32.80
C VAL A 10 35.19 4.16 -32.43
N SER A 11 34.12 4.63 -33.06
CA SER A 11 33.45 5.91 -32.78
C SER A 11 32.93 5.92 -31.34
N THR A 12 33.19 6.99 -30.59
CA THR A 12 32.72 7.20 -29.21
C THR A 12 31.22 7.50 -29.10
N ALA A 13 30.44 7.33 -30.19
CA ALA A 13 29.00 7.58 -30.21
C ALA A 13 28.15 6.43 -29.67
N ASP A 14 28.74 5.25 -29.42
CA ASP A 14 28.01 4.04 -29.00
C ASP A 14 28.47 3.53 -27.62
N ASP A 15 28.68 4.42 -26.64
CA ASP A 15 28.86 4.02 -25.23
C ASP A 15 27.52 4.15 -24.47
N PRO A 16 26.79 3.05 -24.19
CA PRO A 16 25.55 3.06 -23.43
C PRO A 16 25.70 3.72 -22.05
N LYS A 17 26.91 3.71 -21.46
CA LYS A 17 27.19 4.35 -20.17
C LYS A 17 27.34 5.86 -20.27
N ALA A 18 27.72 6.40 -21.43
CA ALA A 18 27.76 7.82 -21.69
C ALA A 18 26.34 8.36 -21.94
N ILE A 19 25.51 7.62 -22.68
CA ILE A 19 24.09 7.93 -22.90
C ILE A 19 23.32 7.87 -21.57
N ALA A 20 23.54 6.85 -20.74
CA ALA A 20 22.92 6.76 -19.42
C ALA A 20 23.36 7.90 -18.47
N ARG A 21 24.59 8.41 -18.58
CA ARG A 21 25.07 9.57 -17.81
C ARG A 21 24.44 10.89 -18.29
N ALA A 22 24.29 11.07 -19.60
CA ALA A 22 23.64 12.25 -20.18
C ALA A 22 22.14 12.30 -19.84
N ILE A 23 21.45 11.15 -19.92
CA ILE A 23 20.05 11.04 -19.49
C ILE A 23 19.91 11.44 -18.02
N ARG A 24 20.80 10.96 -17.13
CA ARG A 24 20.82 11.33 -15.70
C ARG A 24 21.08 12.82 -15.46
N SER A 25 21.97 13.47 -16.23
CA SER A 25 22.27 14.90 -16.02
C SER A 25 21.16 15.82 -16.53
N ASP A 26 20.45 15.42 -17.57
CA ASP A 26 19.30 16.18 -18.08
C ASP A 26 18.04 15.96 -17.24
N THR A 27 17.86 14.76 -16.66
CA THR A 27 16.82 14.57 -15.62
C THR A 27 17.13 15.39 -14.37
N ALA A 28 18.37 15.37 -13.87
CA ALA A 28 18.77 16.13 -12.68
C ALA A 28 18.52 17.65 -12.82
N ARG A 29 18.78 18.24 -13.99
CA ARG A 29 18.48 19.65 -14.26
C ARG A 29 16.98 19.94 -14.32
N GLY A 30 16.20 19.06 -14.94
CA GLY A 30 14.73 19.16 -14.92
C GLY A 30 14.16 19.05 -13.50
N TYR A 31 14.74 18.19 -12.67
CA TYR A 31 14.34 17.99 -11.28
C TYR A 31 14.68 19.18 -10.39
N GLN A 32 15.84 19.81 -10.57
CA GLN A 32 16.24 20.97 -9.78
C GLN A 32 15.36 22.19 -10.07
N ALA A 33 15.04 22.44 -11.35
CA ALA A 33 14.10 23.49 -11.74
C ALA A 33 12.69 23.26 -11.14
N ALA A 34 12.19 22.03 -11.18
CA ALA A 34 10.90 21.68 -10.58
C ALA A 34 10.89 21.85 -9.04
N ARG A 35 12.00 21.56 -8.36
CA ARG A 35 12.18 21.75 -6.91
C ARG A 35 12.19 23.24 -6.52
N GLU A 36 12.81 24.09 -7.33
CA GLU A 36 12.83 25.55 -7.14
C GLU A 36 11.44 26.15 -7.38
N GLU A 37 10.80 25.83 -8.51
CA GLU A 37 9.42 26.25 -8.83
C GLU A 37 8.43 25.81 -7.73
N TYR A 38 8.60 24.60 -7.19
CA TYR A 38 7.78 24.09 -6.09
C TYR A 38 8.01 24.84 -4.78
N SER A 39 9.27 25.10 -4.43
CA SER A 39 9.62 25.84 -3.20
C SER A 39 9.03 27.25 -3.23
N GLU A 40 9.04 27.90 -4.40
CA GLU A 40 8.40 29.18 -4.62
C GLU A 40 6.87 29.09 -4.53
N ALA A 41 6.24 28.10 -5.17
CA ALA A 41 4.79 27.90 -5.11
C ALA A 41 4.29 27.64 -3.67
N LEU A 42 5.04 26.85 -2.89
CA LEU A 42 4.74 26.59 -1.49
C LEU A 42 4.94 27.84 -0.63
N ALA A 43 6.03 28.59 -0.83
CA ALA A 43 6.28 29.86 -0.13
C ALA A 43 5.18 30.88 -0.43
N GLN A 44 4.71 30.95 -1.68
CA GLN A 44 3.63 31.84 -2.11
C GLN A 44 2.26 31.40 -1.57
N ALA A 45 2.00 30.10 -1.44
CA ALA A 45 0.80 29.59 -0.78
C ALA A 45 0.81 29.87 0.74
N LEU A 46 1.98 29.75 1.39
CA LEU A 46 2.18 30.02 2.81
C LEU A 46 2.09 31.52 3.13
N SER A 47 2.59 32.41 2.26
CA SER A 47 2.50 33.87 2.46
C SER A 47 1.06 34.40 2.34
N ARG A 48 0.18 33.68 1.65
CA ARG A 48 -1.26 33.99 1.55
C ARG A 48 -2.06 33.50 2.76
N ALA A 49 -1.50 32.64 3.61
CA ALA A 49 -2.16 32.18 4.83
C ALA A 49 -1.91 33.18 5.97
N SER A 50 -2.98 33.64 6.63
CA SER A 50 -2.88 34.62 7.73
C SER A 50 -1.95 34.11 8.85
N PRO A 51 -1.09 34.95 9.44
CA PRO A 51 -0.10 34.56 10.43
C PRO A 51 -0.77 34.31 11.80
N ALA A 52 -1.51 33.22 11.92
CA ALA A 52 -1.73 32.62 13.23
C ALA A 52 -0.38 32.05 13.70
N ALA A 53 0.04 32.42 14.91
CA ALA A 53 1.30 32.07 15.54
C ALA A 53 1.78 30.67 15.11
N ASN A 54 2.95 30.61 14.45
CA ASN A 54 3.55 29.34 14.08
C ASN A 54 3.75 28.52 15.37
N PRO A 55 3.02 27.41 15.59
CA PRO A 55 3.42 26.36 16.51
C PRO A 55 4.86 25.90 16.19
N PRO A 56 5.54 25.29 17.18
CA PRO A 56 6.93 24.87 17.10
C PRO A 56 7.08 23.57 16.27
N TRP A 57 6.58 23.52 15.04
CA TRP A 57 6.82 22.36 14.16
C TRP A 57 8.26 22.30 13.65
N GLU A 58 9.03 23.41 13.72
CA GLU A 58 10.44 23.42 13.29
C GLU A 58 11.36 22.70 14.28
N GLU A 59 10.90 22.48 15.52
CA GLU A 59 11.62 21.75 16.57
C GLU A 59 11.30 20.25 16.56
N TYR A 60 10.33 19.80 15.75
CA TYR A 60 9.94 18.40 15.75
C TYR A 60 10.99 17.54 15.04
N GLN A 61 11.62 16.64 15.79
CA GLN A 61 12.58 15.67 15.28
C GLN A 61 12.06 14.26 15.53
N GLU A 62 11.91 13.49 14.45
CA GLU A 62 11.69 12.05 14.56
C GLU A 62 12.96 11.36 15.05
N ARG A 63 12.79 10.18 15.65
CA ARG A 63 13.88 9.38 16.26
C ARG A 63 14.20 8.13 15.43
N ASP A 64 13.77 8.12 14.18
CA ASP A 64 13.91 6.97 13.28
C ASP A 64 15.37 6.64 12.96
N GLY A 65 16.28 7.61 13.09
CA GLY A 65 17.71 7.37 12.84
C GLY A 65 18.04 6.99 11.39
N VAL A 66 17.10 7.10 10.46
CA VAL A 66 17.31 6.83 9.04
C VAL A 66 17.75 8.10 8.35
N TYR A 67 18.94 8.07 7.75
CA TYR A 67 19.51 9.22 7.05
C TYR A 67 19.89 8.84 5.62
N ALA A 68 19.97 9.84 4.74
CA ALA A 68 20.55 9.65 3.41
C ALA A 68 22.02 9.16 3.53
N PRO A 69 22.54 8.37 2.58
CA PRO A 69 23.90 7.83 2.64
C PRO A 69 24.99 8.90 2.81
N ASP A 70 24.79 10.06 2.19
CA ASP A 70 25.71 11.20 2.22
C ASP A 70 25.24 12.33 3.15
N ALA A 71 24.36 12.00 4.10
CA ALA A 71 23.84 12.95 5.07
C ALA A 71 24.97 13.52 5.93
N LYS A 72 25.04 14.85 6.00
CA LYS A 72 25.89 15.55 6.96
C LYS A 72 25.39 15.33 8.39
N PRO A 73 26.22 15.52 9.43
CA PRO A 73 25.80 15.35 10.83
C PRO A 73 24.59 16.20 11.27
N ASP A 74 24.30 17.29 10.57
CA ASP A 74 23.16 18.19 10.79
C ASP A 74 21.95 17.89 9.90
N CYS A 75 22.02 16.84 9.06
CA CYS A 75 20.90 16.44 8.22
C CYS A 75 19.75 15.87 9.06
N LYS A 76 18.53 16.16 8.59
CA LYS A 76 17.31 15.60 9.15
C LYS A 76 17.17 14.13 8.76
N SER A 77 16.62 13.32 9.65
CA SER A 77 16.24 11.95 9.33
C SER A 77 15.11 11.92 8.29
N ILE A 78 14.91 10.79 7.62
CA ILE A 78 13.86 10.61 6.61
C ILE A 78 12.48 10.81 7.23
N GLY A 79 12.23 10.22 8.41
CA GLY A 79 11.00 10.45 9.17
C GLY A 79 10.77 11.94 9.45
N THR A 80 11.83 12.65 9.87
CA THR A 80 11.77 14.09 10.13
C THR A 80 11.45 14.90 8.87
N ILE A 81 12.00 14.52 7.72
CA ILE A 81 11.77 15.20 6.43
C ILE A 81 10.29 15.09 6.02
N ILE A 82 9.74 13.87 5.96
CA ILE A 82 8.35 13.65 5.54
C ILE A 82 7.37 14.26 6.54
N LYS A 83 7.68 14.23 7.84
CA LYS A 83 6.84 14.85 8.88
C LYS A 83 6.80 16.36 8.74
N HIS A 84 7.94 17.00 8.56
CA HIS A 84 8.00 18.43 8.30
C HIS A 84 7.25 18.82 7.03
N TYR A 85 7.35 18.00 5.97
CA TYR A 85 6.58 18.22 4.75
C TYR A 85 5.07 18.22 5.02
N GLY A 86 4.57 17.20 5.75
CA GLY A 86 3.18 17.12 6.17
C GLY A 86 2.73 18.33 7.01
N LEU A 87 3.52 18.70 8.02
CA LEU A 87 3.23 19.82 8.91
C LEU A 87 3.19 21.17 8.19
N ARG A 88 4.03 21.38 7.17
CA ARG A 88 3.99 22.61 6.36
C ARG A 88 2.74 22.66 5.47
N GLY A 89 2.38 21.54 4.86
CA GLY A 89 1.25 21.46 3.95
C GLY A 89 -0.13 21.47 4.62
N ILE A 90 -0.23 21.17 5.93
CA ILE A 90 -1.51 21.06 6.63
C ILE A 90 -2.34 22.36 6.56
N LYS A 91 -1.69 23.53 6.60
CA LYS A 91 -2.37 24.85 6.59
C LYS A 91 -3.13 25.11 5.28
N CYS A 92 -2.59 24.62 4.17
CA CYS A 92 -3.15 24.79 2.84
C CYS A 92 -3.73 23.49 2.27
N TYR A 93 -3.90 22.45 3.10
CA TYR A 93 -4.26 21.09 2.67
C TYR A 93 -5.39 21.07 1.64
N TRP A 94 -6.47 21.81 1.88
CA TRP A 94 -7.63 21.81 0.98
C TRP A 94 -7.37 22.43 -0.39
N ALA A 95 -6.43 23.37 -0.48
CA ALA A 95 -6.02 24.04 -1.71
C ALA A 95 -4.96 23.26 -2.51
N LEU A 96 -4.37 22.23 -1.92
CA LEU A 96 -3.36 21.41 -2.60
C LEU A 96 -3.96 20.54 -3.70
N GLU A 97 -3.13 20.27 -4.71
CA GLU A 97 -3.35 19.20 -5.69
C GLU A 97 -3.37 17.83 -5.01
N TYR A 98 -3.90 16.84 -5.73
CA TYR A 98 -4.23 15.56 -5.12
C TYR A 98 -2.99 14.81 -4.62
N GLU A 99 -1.93 14.83 -5.40
CA GLU A 99 -0.64 14.22 -5.10
C GLU A 99 -0.01 14.81 -3.85
N LYS A 100 -0.03 16.15 -3.78
CA LYS A 100 0.50 16.90 -2.63
C LYS A 100 -0.35 16.63 -1.39
N LYS A 101 -1.67 16.47 -1.52
CA LYS A 101 -2.55 16.03 -0.42
C LYS A 101 -2.14 14.67 0.11
N CYS A 102 -1.82 13.71 -0.76
CA CYS A 102 -1.37 12.37 -0.37
C CYS A 102 -0.05 12.43 0.38
N ALA A 103 0.95 13.14 -0.18
CA ALA A 103 2.25 13.30 0.46
C ALA A 103 2.16 14.01 1.83
N VAL A 104 1.30 15.04 1.95
CA VAL A 104 1.02 15.71 3.23
C VAL A 104 0.34 14.77 4.21
N LEU A 105 -0.67 14.03 3.76
CA LEU A 105 -1.44 13.11 4.58
C LEU A 105 -0.56 11.97 5.12
N ASN A 106 0.24 11.34 4.28
CA ASN A 106 1.19 10.30 4.66
C ASN A 106 2.28 10.86 5.60
N GLY A 107 2.85 12.02 5.28
CA GLY A 107 3.84 12.69 6.12
C GLY A 107 3.31 13.05 7.52
N LEU A 108 2.07 13.52 7.64
CA LEU A 108 1.43 13.80 8.93
C LEU A 108 1.24 12.54 9.78
N ASN A 109 1.16 11.37 9.15
CA ASN A 109 1.05 10.06 9.79
C ASN A 109 2.40 9.34 9.93
N SER A 110 3.51 10.02 9.59
CA SER A 110 4.86 9.47 9.60
C SER A 110 5.00 8.21 8.71
N ILE A 111 4.25 8.15 7.61
CA ILE A 111 4.28 7.07 6.61
C ILE A 111 5.14 7.52 5.43
N LEU A 112 6.20 6.75 5.15
CA LEU A 112 6.97 6.78 3.90
C LEU A 112 6.32 5.82 2.91
N ASP A 113 5.69 6.36 1.88
CA ASP A 113 5.03 5.61 0.82
C ASP A 113 5.97 5.44 -0.36
N LEU A 114 6.61 4.27 -0.47
CA LEU A 114 7.51 3.91 -1.58
C LEU A 114 6.76 3.34 -2.79
N SER A 115 5.44 3.16 -2.68
CA SER A 115 4.62 2.62 -3.75
C SER A 115 4.14 3.69 -4.72
N ASP A 116 4.02 4.94 -4.28
CA ASP A 116 3.79 6.09 -5.16
C ASP A 116 5.07 6.56 -5.85
N GLY A 117 5.34 5.99 -7.02
CA GLY A 117 6.44 6.41 -7.90
C GLY A 117 6.20 7.74 -8.63
N SER A 118 5.09 8.45 -8.38
CA SER A 118 4.77 9.71 -9.07
C SER A 118 5.71 10.83 -8.65
N GLY A 119 6.13 11.65 -9.63
CA GLY A 119 7.06 12.77 -9.39
C GLY A 119 6.49 13.94 -8.57
N ASN A 120 5.22 13.84 -8.15
CA ASN A 120 4.50 14.87 -7.40
C ASN A 120 4.11 14.42 -5.97
N GLY A 121 4.40 13.17 -5.60
CA GLY A 121 4.18 12.61 -4.26
C GLY A 121 5.39 12.78 -3.33
N GLN A 122 5.59 11.86 -2.39
CA GLN A 122 6.75 11.89 -1.49
C GLN A 122 8.08 11.70 -2.21
N LYS A 123 8.09 11.02 -3.35
CA LYS A 123 9.27 10.93 -4.24
C LYS A 123 9.82 12.30 -4.60
N HIS A 124 8.97 13.30 -4.79
CA HIS A 124 9.41 14.66 -5.08
C HIS A 124 10.24 15.27 -3.93
N VAL A 125 9.88 14.91 -2.69
CA VAL A 125 10.51 15.43 -1.47
C VAL A 125 11.84 14.76 -1.19
N LEU A 126 11.99 13.51 -1.65
CA LEU A 126 13.11 12.61 -1.37
C LEU A 126 13.82 12.18 -2.66
N LEU A 127 13.91 13.06 -3.65
CA LEU A 127 14.39 12.71 -4.99
C LEU A 127 15.79 12.10 -4.97
N ASP A 128 16.69 12.68 -4.17
CA ASP A 128 18.09 12.29 -4.10
C ASP A 128 18.25 10.95 -3.34
N GLU A 129 17.33 10.65 -2.44
CA GLU A 129 17.33 9.46 -1.58
C GLU A 129 16.45 8.32 -2.11
N TRP A 130 15.57 8.57 -3.08
CA TRP A 130 14.47 7.65 -3.42
C TRP A 130 14.93 6.24 -3.78
N ASP A 131 15.91 6.13 -4.69
CA ASP A 131 16.43 4.84 -5.14
C ASP A 131 17.14 4.10 -4.00
N PHE A 132 17.80 4.84 -3.10
CA PHE A 132 18.40 4.29 -1.89
C PHE A 132 17.32 3.76 -0.94
N LEU A 133 16.28 4.55 -0.66
CA LEU A 133 15.16 4.15 0.20
C LEU A 133 14.45 2.91 -0.34
N GLN A 134 14.21 2.87 -1.66
CA GLN A 134 13.68 1.68 -2.31
C GLN A 134 14.62 0.48 -2.17
N SER A 135 15.94 0.67 -2.16
CA SER A 135 16.88 -0.45 -2.02
C SER A 135 16.96 -1.00 -0.59
N ILE A 136 16.81 -0.16 0.43
CA ILE A 136 16.91 -0.59 1.84
C ILE A 136 15.58 -1.10 2.40
N PHE A 137 14.46 -0.54 1.92
CA PHE A 137 13.11 -0.90 2.34
C PHE A 137 12.32 -1.60 1.23
N ALA A 138 13.00 -2.07 0.17
CA ALA A 138 12.41 -3.08 -0.69
C ALA A 138 12.06 -4.26 0.20
N HIS A 139 10.77 -4.38 0.52
CA HIS A 139 10.34 -5.46 1.36
C HIS A 139 10.62 -6.76 0.60
N ASP A 140 11.51 -7.58 1.15
CA ASP A 140 11.90 -8.88 0.63
C ASP A 140 10.79 -9.92 0.87
N LEU A 141 9.54 -9.57 0.57
CA LEU A 141 8.48 -10.55 0.50
C LEU A 141 8.79 -11.43 -0.72
N LYS A 142 9.42 -12.57 -0.45
CA LYS A 142 9.73 -13.54 -1.49
C LYS A 142 8.42 -14.11 -2.03
N ILE A 143 8.01 -13.61 -3.19
CA ILE A 143 6.92 -14.20 -3.95
C ILE A 143 7.43 -15.51 -4.54
N GLU A 144 7.17 -16.60 -3.81
CA GLU A 144 7.48 -17.95 -4.26
C GLU A 144 6.66 -18.29 -5.49
N LYS A 145 7.33 -18.47 -6.62
CA LYS A 145 6.70 -18.94 -7.84
C LYS A 145 6.21 -20.37 -7.67
N PHE A 146 5.18 -20.73 -8.44
CA PHE A 146 4.82 -22.13 -8.61
C PHE A 146 5.99 -22.93 -9.15
N ASP A 147 6.05 -24.21 -8.78
CA ASP A 147 7.02 -25.12 -9.37
C ASP A 147 6.77 -25.29 -10.88
N GLN A 148 7.78 -25.80 -11.57
CA GLN A 148 7.76 -25.89 -13.02
C GLN A 148 6.63 -26.79 -13.55
N ALA A 149 6.20 -27.81 -12.80
CA ALA A 149 5.13 -28.70 -13.21
C ALA A 149 3.78 -27.98 -13.15
N VAL A 150 3.48 -27.31 -12.03
CA VAL A 150 2.26 -26.50 -11.87
C VAL A 150 2.19 -25.37 -12.89
N SER A 151 3.30 -24.66 -13.12
CA SER A 151 3.37 -23.63 -14.17
C SER A 151 3.08 -24.21 -15.56
N ASN A 152 3.57 -25.42 -15.87
CA ASN A 152 3.30 -26.08 -17.14
C ASN A 152 1.82 -26.46 -17.26
N ASP A 153 1.22 -26.95 -16.19
CA ASP A 153 -0.20 -27.29 -16.14
C ASP A 153 -1.06 -26.05 -16.37
N MET A 154 -0.78 -24.93 -15.70
CA MET A 154 -1.51 -23.67 -15.92
C MET A 154 -1.38 -23.15 -17.35
N LYS A 155 -0.20 -23.31 -17.98
CA LYS A 155 0.00 -22.96 -19.41
C LYS A 155 -0.79 -23.89 -20.33
N ASN A 156 -0.85 -25.18 -20.03
CA ASN A 156 -1.64 -26.15 -20.78
C ASN A 156 -3.14 -25.88 -20.63
N LEU A 157 -3.61 -25.56 -19.43
CA LEU A 157 -4.98 -25.11 -19.16
C LEU A 157 -5.33 -23.85 -19.95
N ALA A 158 -4.44 -22.85 -19.99
CA ALA A 158 -4.68 -21.64 -20.79
C ALA A 158 -4.80 -21.96 -22.29
N LYS A 159 -3.93 -22.84 -22.82
CA LYS A 159 -3.99 -23.29 -24.22
C LYS A 159 -5.28 -24.07 -24.51
N LEU A 160 -5.66 -24.98 -23.62
CA LEU A 160 -6.88 -25.78 -23.75
C LEU A 160 -8.12 -24.89 -23.72
N THR A 161 -8.22 -23.99 -22.76
CA THR A 161 -9.34 -23.06 -22.60
C THR A 161 -9.54 -22.16 -23.82
N ARG A 162 -8.45 -21.74 -24.48
CA ARG A 162 -8.52 -20.98 -25.74
C ARG A 162 -9.15 -21.76 -26.88
N LYS A 163 -8.93 -23.08 -26.92
CA LYS A 163 -9.51 -23.97 -27.94
C LYS A 163 -10.93 -24.38 -27.60
N ASP A 164 -11.15 -24.76 -26.34
CA ASP A 164 -12.42 -25.21 -25.80
C ASP A 164 -12.53 -24.81 -24.33
N LYS A 165 -13.40 -23.84 -24.05
CA LYS A 165 -13.59 -23.31 -22.69
C LYS A 165 -14.17 -24.36 -21.74
N ALA A 166 -15.04 -25.24 -22.22
CA ALA A 166 -15.67 -26.27 -21.40
C ALA A 166 -14.64 -27.35 -21.02
N ALA A 167 -13.79 -27.76 -21.97
CA ALA A 167 -12.67 -28.65 -21.68
C ALA A 167 -11.68 -28.03 -20.69
N GLY A 168 -11.33 -26.74 -20.87
CA GLY A 168 -10.49 -26.00 -19.94
C GLY A 168 -11.05 -25.96 -18.52
N TYR A 169 -12.35 -25.65 -18.37
CA TYR A 169 -13.04 -25.65 -17.08
C TYR A 169 -13.01 -27.03 -16.41
N LYS A 170 -13.39 -28.09 -17.13
CA LYS A 170 -13.38 -29.46 -16.61
C LYS A 170 -11.99 -29.88 -16.17
N SER A 171 -10.97 -29.57 -16.96
CA SER A 171 -9.58 -29.88 -16.64
C SER A 171 -9.11 -29.12 -15.39
N SER A 172 -9.47 -27.85 -15.24
CA SER A 172 -9.12 -27.06 -14.05
C SER A 172 -9.76 -27.63 -12.78
N ARG A 173 -11.02 -28.08 -12.84
CA ARG A 173 -11.69 -28.75 -11.72
C ARG A 173 -11.08 -30.11 -11.39
N MET A 174 -10.58 -30.85 -12.39
CA MET A 174 -9.83 -32.08 -12.15
C MET A 174 -8.50 -31.81 -11.45
N SER A 175 -7.77 -30.76 -11.86
CA SER A 175 -6.54 -30.32 -11.18
C SER A 175 -6.80 -29.89 -9.73
N GLU A 176 -7.91 -29.20 -9.45
CA GLU A 176 -8.35 -28.89 -8.09
C GLU A 176 -8.59 -30.16 -7.26
N LEU A 177 -9.34 -31.14 -7.80
CA LEU A 177 -9.61 -32.41 -7.10
C LEU A 177 -8.32 -33.19 -6.81
N ASN A 178 -7.38 -33.21 -7.76
CA ASN A 178 -6.08 -33.85 -7.56
C ASN A 178 -5.19 -33.11 -6.55
N ALA A 179 -5.53 -31.85 -6.25
CA ALA A 179 -4.80 -30.99 -5.33
C ALA A 179 -5.54 -30.80 -3.99
N VAL A 180 -6.63 -31.55 -3.72
CA VAL A 180 -7.54 -31.31 -2.59
C VAL A 180 -6.84 -31.20 -1.23
N ASP A 181 -5.76 -31.96 -1.03
CA ASP A 181 -5.00 -32.01 0.22
C ASP A 181 -3.84 -31.00 0.27
N ASN A 182 -3.77 -30.04 -0.67
CA ASN A 182 -2.70 -29.06 -0.72
C ASN A 182 -3.19 -27.64 -1.10
N GLU A 183 -2.30 -26.65 -0.90
CA GLU A 183 -2.61 -25.24 -1.13
C GLU A 183 -2.93 -24.89 -2.60
N LEU A 184 -2.60 -25.76 -3.56
CA LEU A 184 -2.90 -25.56 -4.98
C LEU A 184 -4.38 -25.76 -5.29
N SER A 185 -5.14 -26.45 -4.43
CA SER A 185 -6.59 -26.62 -4.57
C SER A 185 -7.29 -25.27 -4.77
N SER A 186 -7.02 -24.29 -3.89
CA SER A 186 -7.58 -22.94 -4.00
C SER A 186 -7.19 -22.27 -5.32
N ALA A 187 -5.94 -22.43 -5.76
CA ALA A 187 -5.45 -21.83 -7.00
C ALA A 187 -6.19 -22.39 -8.24
N PHE A 188 -6.36 -23.71 -8.33
CA PHE A 188 -7.10 -24.34 -9.43
C PHE A 188 -8.61 -24.10 -9.35
N CYS A 189 -9.19 -23.98 -8.15
CA CYS A 189 -10.58 -23.57 -7.96
C CYS A 189 -10.80 -22.15 -8.51
N ILE A 190 -9.95 -21.19 -8.11
CA ILE A 190 -9.98 -19.81 -8.61
C ILE A 190 -9.82 -19.80 -10.13
N TYR A 191 -8.87 -20.58 -10.67
CA TYR A 191 -8.68 -20.70 -12.12
C TYR A 191 -9.96 -21.17 -12.82
N ALA A 192 -10.60 -22.22 -12.31
CA ALA A 192 -11.84 -22.76 -12.87
C ALA A 192 -12.97 -21.72 -12.83
N ASP A 193 -13.11 -20.98 -11.73
CA ASP A 193 -14.14 -19.95 -11.58
C ASP A 193 -13.93 -18.78 -12.53
N ILE A 194 -12.68 -18.40 -12.79
CA ILE A 194 -12.34 -17.41 -13.81
C ILE A 194 -12.73 -17.92 -15.20
N ILE A 195 -12.43 -19.17 -15.56
CA ILE A 195 -12.86 -19.73 -16.85
C ILE A 195 -14.38 -19.69 -16.96
N LYS A 196 -15.10 -20.06 -15.89
CA LYS A 196 -16.57 -20.03 -15.85
C LYS A 196 -17.10 -18.63 -16.11
N LEU A 197 -16.57 -17.61 -15.41
CA LEU A 197 -16.93 -16.20 -15.63
C LEU A 197 -16.64 -15.74 -17.07
N LEU A 198 -15.52 -16.14 -17.65
CA LEU A 198 -15.16 -15.81 -19.04
C LEU A 198 -15.97 -16.59 -20.10
N SER A 199 -16.74 -17.60 -19.67
CA SER A 199 -17.54 -18.46 -20.54
C SER A 199 -19.02 -18.07 -20.53
N THR A 200 -19.48 -17.26 -19.58
CA THR A 200 -20.87 -16.79 -19.55
C THR A 200 -21.16 -15.84 -20.72
N ARG A 201 -22.41 -15.88 -21.21
CA ARG A 201 -22.89 -14.96 -22.26
C ARG A 201 -22.84 -13.50 -21.77
N ASP A 202 -23.20 -13.28 -20.51
CA ASP A 202 -23.06 -12.00 -19.82
C ASP A 202 -21.77 -12.00 -18.98
N ASN A 203 -20.63 -12.02 -19.67
CA ASN A 203 -19.32 -11.97 -19.04
C ASN A 203 -19.11 -10.58 -18.40
N PRO A 204 -19.01 -10.47 -17.06
CA PRO A 204 -18.85 -9.18 -16.37
C PRO A 204 -17.60 -8.42 -16.83
N MET A 205 -16.57 -9.13 -17.31
CA MET A 205 -15.33 -8.51 -17.81
C MET A 205 -15.56 -7.61 -19.02
N ASN A 206 -16.59 -7.88 -19.83
CA ASN A 206 -16.93 -7.06 -21.00
C ASN A 206 -17.55 -5.71 -20.61
N ARG A 207 -18.10 -5.61 -19.40
CA ARG A 207 -18.83 -4.44 -18.89
C ARG A 207 -18.21 -3.85 -17.63
N VAL A 208 -16.94 -4.16 -17.34
CA VAL A 208 -16.28 -3.71 -16.10
C VAL A 208 -16.26 -2.19 -15.95
N LYS A 209 -16.27 -1.44 -17.06
CA LYS A 209 -16.36 0.03 -17.04
C LYS A 209 -17.72 0.56 -16.57
N GLU A 210 -18.78 -0.24 -16.71
CA GLU A 210 -20.15 0.08 -16.31
C GLU A 210 -20.46 -0.41 -14.89
N MET A 211 -19.67 -1.38 -14.41
CA MET A 211 -19.84 -1.97 -13.08
C MET A 211 -19.67 -0.92 -11.98
N THR A 212 -20.49 -1.07 -10.94
CA THR A 212 -20.25 -0.37 -9.69
C THR A 212 -19.06 -0.98 -8.94
N GLU A 213 -18.60 -0.29 -7.90
CA GLU A 213 -17.62 -0.82 -6.95
C GLU A 213 -18.10 -2.17 -6.40
N TYR A 214 -19.36 -2.19 -5.94
CA TYR A 214 -20.01 -3.35 -5.38
C TYR A 214 -20.21 -4.49 -6.39
N ASP A 215 -20.54 -4.19 -7.64
CA ASP A 215 -20.58 -5.20 -8.71
C ASP A 215 -19.21 -5.88 -8.87
N THR A 216 -18.13 -5.11 -8.81
CA THR A 216 -16.76 -5.61 -8.94
C THR A 216 -16.39 -6.49 -7.75
N ILE A 217 -16.76 -6.07 -6.54
CA ILE A 217 -16.61 -6.86 -5.32
C ILE A 217 -17.34 -8.20 -5.46
N VAL A 218 -18.66 -8.18 -5.65
CA VAL A 218 -19.50 -9.38 -5.57
C VAL A 218 -19.23 -10.35 -6.73
N LYS A 219 -19.02 -9.85 -7.94
CA LYS A 219 -18.94 -10.71 -9.14
C LYS A 219 -17.52 -11.18 -9.45
N ILE A 220 -16.50 -10.50 -8.92
CA ILE A 220 -15.10 -10.75 -9.31
C ILE A 220 -14.28 -11.10 -8.07
N TRP A 221 -14.11 -10.14 -7.16
CA TRP A 221 -13.11 -10.28 -6.10
C TRP A 221 -13.57 -11.17 -4.94
N SER A 222 -14.83 -11.06 -4.52
CA SER A 222 -15.35 -11.85 -3.39
C SER A 222 -15.18 -13.35 -3.61
N PRO A 223 -15.62 -13.96 -4.73
CA PRO A 223 -15.37 -15.38 -4.97
C PRO A 223 -13.90 -15.80 -4.92
N VAL A 224 -12.98 -14.91 -5.35
CA VAL A 224 -11.54 -15.16 -5.28
C VAL A 224 -11.06 -15.21 -3.84
N PHE A 225 -11.38 -14.19 -3.02
CA PHE A 225 -10.94 -14.16 -1.62
C PHE A 225 -11.59 -15.25 -0.78
N GLU A 226 -12.89 -15.50 -0.95
CA GLU A 226 -13.60 -16.58 -0.25
C GLU A 226 -12.97 -17.95 -0.55
N THR A 227 -12.52 -18.17 -1.79
CA THR A 227 -11.81 -19.40 -2.17
C THR A 227 -10.37 -19.41 -1.65
N LEU A 228 -9.69 -18.26 -1.67
CA LEU A 228 -8.30 -18.13 -1.22
C LEU A 228 -8.17 -18.47 0.27
N PHE A 229 -9.11 -18.01 1.11
CA PHE A 229 -9.07 -18.15 2.57
C PHE A 229 -9.96 -19.26 3.15
N ARG A 230 -10.67 -20.03 2.30
CA ARG A 230 -11.63 -21.08 2.70
C ARG A 230 -11.12 -22.01 3.81
N ASP A 231 -9.87 -22.45 3.70
CA ASP A 231 -9.28 -23.46 4.57
C ASP A 231 -8.36 -22.83 5.63
N THR A 232 -8.71 -21.63 6.12
CA THR A 232 -7.95 -20.90 7.13
C THR A 232 -8.85 -20.44 8.27
N HIS A 233 -8.26 -19.97 9.36
CA HIS A 233 -8.99 -19.30 10.45
C HIS A 233 -9.26 -17.80 10.20
N VAL A 234 -8.90 -17.30 9.01
CA VAL A 234 -9.14 -15.92 8.62
C VAL A 234 -10.61 -15.76 8.23
N VAL A 235 -11.30 -14.82 8.89
CA VAL A 235 -12.68 -14.47 8.56
C VAL A 235 -12.67 -13.25 7.62
N LEU A 236 -13.44 -13.32 6.54
CA LEU A 236 -13.62 -12.21 5.61
C LEU A 236 -14.86 -11.40 5.99
N LYS A 237 -14.69 -10.09 6.18
CA LYS A 237 -15.77 -9.17 6.54
C LYS A 237 -15.91 -8.06 5.50
N TRP A 238 -16.85 -8.26 4.58
CA TRP A 238 -17.18 -7.35 3.49
C TRP A 238 -18.10 -6.20 3.91
N GLY A 239 -18.07 -5.12 3.12
CA GLY A 239 -18.96 -3.96 3.27
C GLY A 239 -18.35 -2.90 4.20
N GLU A 240 -19.13 -1.86 4.56
CA GLU A 240 -18.68 -0.69 5.35
C GLU A 240 -18.30 -1.02 6.81
N SER A 241 -17.39 -1.96 6.99
CA SER A 241 -16.87 -2.40 8.26
C SER A 241 -16.03 -1.29 8.87
N LYS A 242 -16.27 -1.00 10.14
CA LYS A 242 -15.57 0.07 10.84
C LYS A 242 -14.27 -0.47 11.40
N LEU A 243 -13.15 0.20 11.12
CA LEU A 243 -11.94 0.01 11.90
C LEU A 243 -12.17 0.72 13.24
N GLN A 244 -12.28 -0.05 14.33
CA GLN A 244 -12.49 0.51 15.65
C GLN A 244 -11.13 0.95 16.20
N THR A 245 -10.95 2.24 16.37
CA THR A 245 -9.72 2.79 16.93
C THR A 245 -10.05 3.86 17.95
N ASP A 246 -9.67 3.62 19.20
CA ASP A 246 -9.85 4.60 20.28
C ASP A 246 -8.87 5.79 20.17
N GLU A 247 -7.93 5.75 19.20
CA GLU A 247 -6.75 6.61 19.14
C GLU A 247 -6.73 7.63 17.98
N VAL A 248 -7.70 7.60 17.05
CA VAL A 248 -7.73 8.60 15.97
C VAL A 248 -8.17 9.94 16.56
N ARG A 249 -7.20 10.81 16.85
CA ARG A 249 -7.43 12.16 17.35
C ARG A 249 -7.83 13.07 16.18
N VAL A 250 -9.07 13.50 16.17
CA VAL A 250 -9.49 14.59 15.29
C VAL A 250 -9.08 15.91 15.92
N PRO A 251 -8.61 16.89 15.13
CA PRO A 251 -8.44 18.27 15.61
C PRO A 251 -9.75 18.95 16.08
N ALA A 252 -10.91 18.29 15.97
CA ALA A 252 -12.24 18.87 16.10
C ALA A 252 -12.97 18.60 17.45
N GLY A 253 -12.28 18.04 18.44
CA GLY A 253 -12.80 17.90 19.80
C GLY A 253 -12.99 16.44 20.27
N PRO A 254 -13.25 16.23 21.57
CA PRO A 254 -13.21 14.92 22.22
C PRO A 254 -14.36 13.96 21.87
N GLU A 255 -15.38 14.37 21.12
CA GLU A 255 -16.60 13.55 20.88
C GLU A 255 -16.75 13.00 19.44
N ASP A 256 -15.93 13.45 18.48
CA ASP A 256 -16.00 12.95 17.11
C ASP A 256 -15.01 11.79 16.91
N HIS A 257 -15.43 10.54 17.18
CA HIS A 257 -14.65 9.37 16.76
C HIS A 257 -14.66 9.23 15.23
N ILE A 258 -13.49 9.24 14.60
CA ILE A 258 -13.38 8.89 13.16
C ILE A 258 -13.49 7.39 13.02
N PHE A 259 -14.46 6.95 12.24
CA PHE A 259 -14.56 5.59 11.77
C PHE A 259 -14.12 5.54 10.32
N PHE A 260 -13.07 4.76 10.09
CA PHE A 260 -12.64 4.36 8.77
C PHE A 260 -13.54 3.22 8.28
N LYS A 261 -14.19 3.43 7.14
CA LYS A 261 -14.97 2.39 6.46
C LYS A 261 -14.04 1.67 5.50
N VAL A 262 -13.83 0.38 5.71
CA VAL A 262 -12.97 -0.47 4.89
C VAL A 262 -13.85 -1.44 4.12
N ASP A 263 -13.61 -1.62 2.81
CA ASP A 263 -14.45 -2.48 1.95
C ASP A 263 -14.36 -3.97 2.29
N LEU A 264 -13.16 -4.45 2.65
CA LEU A 264 -12.94 -5.79 3.16
C LEU A 264 -11.88 -5.77 4.27
N ARG A 265 -12.25 -6.31 5.44
CA ARG A 265 -11.34 -6.68 6.52
C ARG A 265 -11.12 -8.18 6.53
N LEU A 266 -9.86 -8.59 6.64
CA LEU A 266 -9.47 -9.95 6.97
C LEU A 266 -9.17 -9.99 8.47
N ILE A 267 -9.88 -10.84 9.22
CA ILE A 267 -9.88 -10.77 10.68
C ILE A 267 -9.60 -12.12 11.34
N LEU A 268 -8.90 -12.07 12.46
CA LEU A 268 -8.86 -13.12 13.46
C LEU A 268 -10.01 -12.89 14.45
N ASN A 269 -10.92 -13.85 14.58
CA ASN A 269 -11.90 -13.85 15.65
C ASN A 269 -11.38 -14.70 16.81
N HIS A 270 -10.77 -14.05 17.81
CA HIS A 270 -10.25 -14.73 18.97
C HIS A 270 -11.20 -14.51 20.16
N ARG A 271 -11.95 -15.57 20.52
CA ARG A 271 -12.89 -15.59 21.66
C ARG A 271 -13.93 -14.46 21.63
N GLY A 272 -14.49 -14.18 20.46
CA GLY A 272 -15.52 -13.16 20.25
C GLY A 272 -14.98 -11.73 20.11
N THR A 273 -13.67 -11.55 20.11
CA THR A 273 -13.03 -10.26 19.78
C THR A 273 -12.46 -10.33 18.36
N GLU A 274 -12.79 -9.36 17.53
CA GLU A 274 -12.28 -9.24 16.17
C GLU A 274 -10.96 -8.46 16.16
N HIS A 275 -9.93 -9.05 15.58
CA HIS A 275 -8.66 -8.37 15.32
C HIS A 275 -8.41 -8.35 13.82
N THR A 276 -8.23 -7.17 13.24
CA THR A 276 -7.90 -7.04 11.81
C THR A 276 -6.47 -7.47 11.57
N LEU A 277 -6.23 -8.25 10.52
CA LEU A 277 -4.93 -8.75 10.07
C LEU A 277 -4.47 -8.07 8.78
N ALA A 278 -5.43 -7.74 7.92
CA ALA A 278 -5.22 -7.14 6.61
C ALA A 278 -6.47 -6.41 6.14
N ILE A 279 -6.28 -5.50 5.20
CA ILE A 279 -7.35 -4.67 4.66
C ILE A 279 -7.27 -4.59 3.14
N VAL A 280 -8.43 -4.49 2.51
CA VAL A 280 -8.57 -4.34 1.07
C VAL A 280 -9.53 -3.21 0.80
N GLU A 281 -9.08 -2.26 -0.01
CA GLU A 281 -9.89 -1.13 -0.48
C GLU A 281 -10.18 -1.33 -1.97
N VAL A 282 -11.43 -1.10 -2.38
CA VAL A 282 -11.88 -1.32 -3.76
C VAL A 282 -12.39 -0.01 -4.32
N ALA A 283 -11.72 0.51 -5.34
CA ALA A 283 -12.15 1.68 -6.07
C ALA A 283 -12.95 1.30 -7.33
N ARG A 284 -14.05 2.00 -7.56
CA ARG A 284 -14.84 1.86 -8.79
C ARG A 284 -14.09 2.26 -10.08
N TYR A 285 -13.37 3.38 -10.04
CA TYR A 285 -12.92 4.07 -11.25
C TYR A 285 -11.43 4.39 -11.22
N PHE A 286 -10.83 4.36 -12.42
CA PHE A 286 -9.52 4.93 -12.73
C PHE A 286 -9.58 6.47 -12.80
N GLN A 287 -10.15 7.12 -11.79
CA GLN A 287 -9.90 8.55 -11.59
C GLN A 287 -8.69 8.66 -10.68
N ASP A 288 -7.58 9.16 -11.21
CA ASP A 288 -6.30 9.25 -10.51
C ASP A 288 -6.42 9.89 -9.12
N SER A 289 -7.25 10.93 -8.98
CA SER A 289 -7.49 11.59 -7.70
C SER A 289 -8.21 10.68 -6.69
N LYS A 290 -9.25 9.94 -7.09
CA LYS A 290 -9.93 9.01 -6.17
C LYS A 290 -9.00 7.86 -5.79
N ILE A 291 -8.30 7.25 -6.76
CA ILE A 291 -7.36 6.16 -6.50
C ILE A 291 -6.29 6.59 -5.50
N ARG A 292 -5.68 7.76 -5.69
CA ARG A 292 -4.64 8.24 -4.76
C ARG A 292 -5.23 8.58 -3.38
N HIS A 293 -6.49 9.01 -3.31
CA HIS A 293 -7.18 9.21 -2.02
C HIS A 293 -7.26 7.91 -1.25
N ASP A 294 -7.85 6.92 -1.91
CA ASP A 294 -8.19 5.63 -1.36
C ASP A 294 -6.88 4.89 -1.02
N HIS A 295 -5.80 5.15 -1.78
CA HIS A 295 -4.46 4.68 -1.47
C HIS A 295 -3.94 5.24 -0.14
N SER A 296 -3.93 6.57 0.02
CA SER A 296 -3.45 7.20 1.27
C SER A 296 -4.33 6.81 2.47
N LYS A 297 -5.64 6.65 2.24
CA LYS A 297 -6.60 6.13 3.22
C LYS A 297 -6.22 4.70 3.63
N LEU A 298 -5.99 3.81 2.67
CA LEU A 298 -5.57 2.43 2.90
C LEU A 298 -4.26 2.37 3.71
N LEU A 299 -3.28 3.22 3.44
CA LEU A 299 -2.04 3.25 4.23
C LEU A 299 -2.27 3.67 5.69
N ILE A 300 -3.13 4.66 5.92
CA ILE A 300 -3.48 5.10 7.29
C ILE A 300 -4.27 4.03 8.03
N GLU A 301 -5.21 3.36 7.36
CA GLU A 301 -5.93 2.23 7.93
C GLU A 301 -4.98 1.07 8.23
N SER A 302 -4.00 0.81 7.36
CA SER A 302 -2.97 -0.21 7.58
C SER A 302 -2.13 0.13 8.81
N LYS A 303 -1.77 1.40 8.99
CA LYS A 303 -1.04 1.87 10.17
C LYS A 303 -1.83 1.61 11.44
N LEU A 304 -3.13 1.88 11.44
CA LEU A 304 -4.00 1.63 12.60
C LEU A 304 -4.11 0.14 12.94
N VAL A 305 -4.10 -0.74 11.93
CA VAL A 305 -4.02 -2.20 12.13
C VAL A 305 -2.68 -2.58 12.75
N LEU A 306 -1.56 -2.05 12.23
CA LEU A 306 -0.23 -2.32 12.74
C LEU A 306 -0.07 -1.86 14.19
N ASP A 307 -0.50 -0.64 14.50
CA ASP A 307 -0.49 -0.09 15.85
C ASP A 307 -1.25 -0.99 16.83
N ASN A 308 -2.36 -1.58 16.38
CA ASN A 308 -3.13 -2.53 17.18
C ASN A 308 -2.36 -3.85 17.43
N MET A 309 -1.68 -4.39 16.41
CA MET A 309 -0.83 -5.58 16.57
C MET A 309 0.30 -5.32 17.59
N LEU A 310 0.99 -4.18 17.47
CA LEU A 310 2.05 -3.79 18.40
C LEU A 310 1.54 -3.63 19.85
N ARG A 311 0.31 -3.10 20.02
CA ARG A 311 -0.35 -3.02 21.34
C ARG A 311 -0.66 -4.39 21.94
N HIS A 312 -0.81 -5.42 21.11
CA HIS A 312 -0.94 -6.80 21.55
C HIS A 312 0.38 -7.50 21.83
N GLY A 313 1.51 -6.81 21.65
CA GLY A 313 2.84 -7.33 21.96
C GLY A 313 3.62 -7.85 20.77
N CYS A 314 3.09 -7.73 19.54
CA CYS A 314 3.87 -8.03 18.34
C CYS A 314 5.11 -7.13 18.26
N SER A 315 6.23 -7.66 17.77
CA SER A 315 7.44 -6.88 17.55
C SER A 315 7.34 -6.05 16.25
N PRO A 316 7.96 -4.86 16.15
CA PRO A 316 7.97 -4.07 14.91
C PRO A 316 8.62 -4.78 13.71
N GLY A 317 9.64 -5.60 13.96
CA GLY A 317 10.34 -6.35 12.92
C GLY A 317 9.56 -7.54 12.37
N ASP A 318 8.66 -8.12 13.18
CA ASP A 318 7.86 -9.29 12.77
C ASP A 318 6.47 -8.89 12.25
N ALA A 319 5.92 -7.77 12.73
CA ALA A 319 4.59 -7.32 12.35
C ALA A 319 4.62 -6.46 11.10
N CYS A 320 3.85 -6.87 10.09
CA CYS A 320 3.56 -6.07 8.92
C CYS A 320 2.05 -6.10 8.64
N VAL A 321 1.53 -5.21 7.80
CA VAL A 321 0.12 -5.24 7.39
C VAL A 321 0.05 -5.36 5.87
N PRO A 322 -0.29 -6.55 5.34
CA PRO A 322 -0.52 -6.71 3.92
C PRO A 322 -1.84 -6.05 3.54
N SER A 323 -1.81 -5.27 2.46
CA SER A 323 -2.93 -4.46 2.01
C SER A 323 -3.09 -4.55 0.50
N LEU A 324 -4.34 -4.57 0.03
CA LEU A 324 -4.65 -4.57 -1.40
C LEU A 324 -5.49 -3.35 -1.76
N GLN A 325 -5.05 -2.62 -2.79
CA GLN A 325 -5.88 -1.63 -3.45
C GLN A 325 -6.37 -2.21 -4.77
N LEU A 326 -7.68 -2.43 -4.91
CA LEU A 326 -8.28 -2.99 -6.12
C LEU A 326 -8.97 -1.88 -6.91
N CYS A 327 -8.81 -1.90 -8.23
CA CYS A 327 -9.54 -1.00 -9.13
C CYS A 327 -9.95 -1.77 -10.40
N GLY A 328 -11.23 -2.12 -10.48
CA GLY A 328 -11.76 -2.97 -11.54
C GLY A 328 -11.05 -4.34 -11.59
N LEU A 329 -10.30 -4.60 -12.67
CA LEU A 329 -9.55 -5.84 -12.91
C LEU A 329 -8.07 -5.78 -12.50
N ARG A 330 -7.66 -4.70 -11.83
CA ARG A 330 -6.29 -4.52 -11.38
C ARG A 330 -6.27 -4.39 -9.87
N GLY A 331 -5.12 -4.69 -9.28
CA GLY A 331 -4.86 -4.33 -7.91
C GLY A 331 -3.38 -4.19 -7.63
N ASP A 332 -3.06 -3.50 -6.56
CA ASP A 332 -1.70 -3.34 -6.06
C ASP A 332 -1.61 -3.94 -4.66
N PHE A 333 -0.65 -4.84 -4.48
CA PHE A 333 -0.29 -5.48 -3.21
C PHE A 333 0.83 -4.68 -2.56
N LEU A 334 0.55 -4.19 -1.37
CA LEU A 334 1.40 -3.36 -0.55
C LEU A 334 1.59 -4.03 0.81
N VAL A 335 2.71 -3.74 1.45
CA VAL A 335 2.93 -4.08 2.86
C VAL A 335 3.31 -2.82 3.61
N LEU A 336 2.68 -2.58 4.75
CA LEU A 336 3.07 -1.52 5.68
C LEU A 336 3.77 -2.13 6.91
N GLN A 337 4.96 -1.63 7.24
CA GLN A 337 5.73 -2.04 8.41
C GLN A 337 6.22 -0.82 9.21
N LEU A 338 6.53 -1.01 10.49
CA LEU A 338 7.19 -0.02 11.35
C LEU A 338 8.67 -0.37 11.41
N GLU A 339 9.45 0.24 10.50
CA GLU A 339 10.87 -0.07 10.31
C GLU A 339 11.73 0.48 11.45
N GLU A 340 11.43 1.71 11.90
CA GLU A 340 12.20 2.41 12.93
C GLU A 340 11.27 3.23 13.84
N ASP A 341 11.81 3.84 14.90
CA ASP A 341 11.05 4.64 15.87
C ASP A 341 10.25 5.78 15.20
N GLY A 342 8.98 5.49 14.94
CA GLY A 342 8.01 6.39 14.32
C GLY A 342 8.02 6.42 12.79
N LEU A 343 8.84 5.62 12.11
CA LEU A 343 8.88 5.56 10.65
C LEU A 343 8.15 4.33 10.14
N TYR A 344 6.94 4.57 9.62
CA TYR A 344 6.15 3.55 8.94
C TYR A 344 6.55 3.56 7.46
N VAL A 345 6.79 2.40 6.87
CA VAL A 345 7.15 2.28 5.46
C VAL A 345 6.12 1.43 4.74
N ALA A 346 5.51 1.99 3.69
CA ALA A 346 4.64 1.26 2.77
C ALA A 346 5.45 0.89 1.53
N ALA A 347 5.67 -0.40 1.32
CA ALA A 347 6.44 -0.92 0.20
C ALA A 347 5.52 -1.63 -0.82
N PRO A 348 5.70 -1.40 -2.13
CA PRO A 348 5.02 -2.17 -3.15
C PRO A 348 5.60 -3.57 -3.24
N VAL A 349 4.73 -4.58 -3.27
CA VAL A 349 5.13 -5.99 -3.39
C VAL A 349 4.89 -6.51 -4.81
N ALA A 350 3.66 -6.40 -5.32
CA ALA A 350 3.30 -6.88 -6.65
C ALA A 350 1.99 -6.27 -7.15
N CYS A 351 1.72 -6.42 -8.45
CA CYS A 351 0.44 -6.05 -9.06
C CYS A 351 -0.40 -7.30 -9.36
N LEU A 352 -1.70 -7.22 -9.10
CA LEU A 352 -2.72 -8.16 -9.53
C LEU A 352 -3.31 -7.72 -10.87
N ARG A 353 -3.49 -8.68 -11.79
CA ARG A 353 -4.14 -8.46 -13.08
C ARG A 353 -5.13 -9.57 -13.38
N PHE A 354 -6.40 -9.29 -13.13
CA PHE A 354 -7.49 -10.18 -13.47
C PHE A 354 -7.60 -10.31 -15.01
N PRO A 355 -7.70 -11.54 -15.56
CA PRO A 355 -7.77 -11.71 -17.00
C PRO A 355 -9.10 -11.19 -17.55
N SER A 356 -9.04 -10.18 -18.42
CA SER A 356 -10.21 -9.61 -19.10
C SER A 356 -10.78 -10.50 -20.21
N GLY A 357 -10.13 -11.63 -20.51
CA GLY A 357 -10.52 -12.54 -21.58
C GLY A 357 -9.66 -13.78 -21.63
N VAL A 358 -10.13 -14.81 -22.36
CA VAL A 358 -9.45 -16.12 -22.47
C VAL A 358 -8.03 -16.00 -23.05
N HIS A 359 -7.79 -15.03 -23.94
CA HIS A 359 -6.46 -14.77 -24.48
C HIS A 359 -5.47 -14.22 -23.43
N ARG A 360 -5.94 -13.70 -22.29
CA ARG A 360 -5.14 -13.15 -21.17
C ARG A 360 -4.87 -14.16 -20.04
N LEU A 361 -5.38 -15.39 -20.11
CA LEU A 361 -5.20 -16.41 -19.06
C LEU A 361 -3.73 -16.80 -18.80
N TRP A 362 -2.81 -16.48 -19.69
CA TRP A 362 -1.38 -16.72 -19.48
C TRP A 362 -0.78 -15.89 -18.34
N GLY A 363 -1.38 -14.73 -18.00
CA GLY A 363 -0.97 -13.92 -16.84
C GLY A 363 -1.62 -14.36 -15.52
N LEU A 364 -2.48 -15.38 -15.54
CA LEU A 364 -3.20 -15.83 -14.36
C LEU A 364 -2.28 -16.49 -13.34
N GLU A 365 -1.21 -17.16 -13.80
CA GLU A 365 -0.18 -17.74 -12.92
C GLU A 365 0.45 -16.67 -12.02
N GLU A 366 0.84 -15.53 -12.57
CA GLU A 366 1.42 -14.40 -11.82
C GLU A 366 0.42 -13.85 -10.79
N MET A 367 -0.83 -13.64 -11.19
CA MET A 367 -1.88 -13.20 -10.27
C MET A 367 -2.10 -14.19 -9.12
N LEU A 368 -2.17 -15.49 -9.41
CA LEU A 368 -2.35 -16.54 -8.38
C LEU A 368 -1.15 -16.64 -7.45
N THR A 369 0.06 -16.44 -7.97
CA THR A 369 1.29 -16.40 -7.17
C THR A 369 1.26 -15.22 -6.19
N THR A 370 0.86 -14.04 -6.67
CA THR A 370 0.69 -12.85 -5.83
C THR A 370 -0.40 -13.04 -4.77
N LEU A 371 -1.55 -13.64 -5.12
CA LEU A 371 -2.61 -13.96 -4.16
C LEU A 371 -2.16 -14.96 -3.10
N ARG A 372 -1.34 -15.95 -3.45
CA ARG A 372 -0.73 -16.88 -2.49
C ARG A 372 0.21 -16.13 -1.53
N ALA A 373 1.06 -15.24 -2.05
CA ALA A 373 1.93 -14.41 -1.20
C ALA A 373 1.12 -13.53 -0.23
N PHE A 374 0.03 -12.92 -0.70
CA PHE A 374 -0.90 -12.18 0.16
C PHE A 374 -1.51 -13.08 1.24
N LYS A 375 -2.04 -14.26 0.88
CA LYS A 375 -2.57 -15.24 1.83
C LYS A 375 -1.53 -15.63 2.88
N SER A 376 -0.31 -15.96 2.47
CA SER A 376 0.76 -16.36 3.38
C SER A 376 1.09 -15.25 4.39
N SER A 377 1.20 -14.00 3.95
CA SER A 377 1.43 -12.86 4.84
C SER A 377 0.29 -12.66 5.85
N VAL A 378 -0.97 -12.80 5.41
CA VAL A 378 -2.13 -12.71 6.31
C VAL A 378 -2.15 -13.84 7.34
N THR A 379 -1.83 -15.08 6.94
CA THR A 379 -1.78 -16.22 7.85
C THR A 379 -0.62 -16.10 8.85
N GLN A 380 0.54 -15.59 8.43
CA GLN A 380 1.64 -15.29 9.35
C GLN A 380 1.23 -14.27 10.41
N ASN A 381 0.52 -13.21 10.01
CA ASN A 381 -0.04 -12.24 10.95
C ASN A 381 -1.07 -12.87 11.91
N LEU A 382 -1.87 -13.83 11.43
CA LEU A 382 -2.82 -14.56 12.26
C LEU A 382 -2.10 -15.31 13.38
N GLU A 383 -1.08 -16.10 13.02
CA GLU A 383 -0.29 -16.91 13.96
C GLU A 383 0.47 -16.03 14.96
N LEU A 384 1.11 -14.97 14.46
CA LEU A 384 1.83 -13.99 15.28
C LEU A 384 0.89 -13.34 16.30
N LEU A 385 -0.24 -12.78 15.84
CA LEU A 385 -1.15 -12.04 16.71
C LEU A 385 -1.85 -12.96 17.71
N GLU A 386 -2.25 -14.17 17.30
CA GLU A 386 -2.81 -15.16 18.21
C GLU A 386 -1.82 -15.55 19.32
N THR A 387 -0.55 -15.75 18.96
CA THR A 387 0.53 -16.02 19.92
C THR A 387 0.66 -14.89 20.93
N CYS A 388 0.80 -13.64 20.46
CA CYS A 388 0.94 -12.47 21.33
C CYS A 388 -0.27 -12.25 22.26
N ILE A 389 -1.49 -12.48 21.77
CA ILE A 389 -2.73 -12.40 22.58
C ILE A 389 -2.73 -13.45 23.69
N ASN A 390 -2.32 -14.69 23.38
CA ASN A 390 -2.27 -15.78 24.35
C ASN A 390 -1.17 -15.57 25.40
N GLU A 391 0.01 -15.10 25.01
CA GLU A 391 1.12 -14.82 25.92
C GLU A 391 0.82 -13.67 26.89
N THR A 392 0.26 -12.57 26.39
CA THR A 392 -0.13 -11.42 27.22
C THR A 392 -1.07 -11.85 28.36
N ARG A 393 -1.95 -12.83 28.10
CA ARG A 393 -2.89 -13.38 29.08
C ARG A 393 -2.27 -14.41 30.02
N ASN A 394 -1.34 -15.22 29.52
CA ASN A 394 -0.65 -16.26 30.29
C ASN A 394 0.40 -15.69 31.26
N SER A 395 0.67 -14.37 31.23
CA SER A 395 1.43 -13.70 32.28
C SER A 395 0.71 -13.80 33.64
N PHE A 396 1.10 -14.81 34.43
CA PHE A 396 0.52 -15.31 35.68
C PHE A 396 0.52 -14.33 36.88
N GLY A 397 0.74 -13.03 36.68
CA GLY A 397 0.84 -12.00 37.73
C GLY A 397 -0.46 -11.74 38.53
N LYS A 398 -1.55 -12.46 38.25
CA LYS A 398 -2.84 -12.32 38.95
C LYS A 398 -3.04 -13.27 40.13
N LYS A 399 -2.17 -14.24 40.39
CA LYS A 399 -2.28 -15.08 41.60
C LYS A 399 -1.61 -14.47 42.84
N PHE A 400 -0.77 -13.45 42.66
CA PHE A 400 -0.13 -12.74 43.77
C PHE A 400 -0.45 -11.26 43.63
N SER A 401 -1.13 -10.68 44.62
CA SER A 401 -1.77 -9.36 44.62
C SER A 401 -0.82 -8.14 44.53
N ARG A 402 0.17 -8.15 43.64
CA ARG A 402 0.97 -6.97 43.27
C ARG A 402 0.87 -6.75 41.77
N ARG A 403 -0.07 -5.89 41.35
CA ARG A 403 -0.03 -5.29 40.02
C ARG A 403 1.12 -4.30 40.00
N GLU A 404 2.33 -4.76 39.71
CA GLU A 404 3.22 -3.88 38.97
C GLU A 404 2.73 -3.87 37.52
N PRO A 405 2.49 -2.69 36.92
CA PRO A 405 2.16 -2.63 35.51
C PRO A 405 3.33 -3.27 34.76
N SER A 406 3.05 -4.35 34.01
CA SER A 406 4.05 -4.90 33.09
C SER A 406 4.57 -3.73 32.24
N PRO A 407 5.90 -3.55 32.12
CA PRO A 407 6.44 -2.48 31.30
C PRO A 407 5.78 -2.57 29.92
N ARG A 408 5.22 -1.44 29.46
CA ARG A 408 4.65 -1.39 28.11
C ARG A 408 5.73 -1.86 27.13
N PRO A 409 5.38 -2.66 26.12
CA PRO A 409 6.33 -2.99 25.06
C PRO A 409 6.99 -1.71 24.56
N ALA A 410 8.32 -1.70 24.44
CA ALA A 410 9.06 -0.55 23.93
C ALA A 410 8.55 -0.14 22.54
N SER A 411 8.00 -1.08 21.78
CA SER A 411 7.35 -0.83 20.49
C SER A 411 6.16 0.15 20.56
N ILE A 412 5.46 0.26 21.69
CA ILE A 412 4.38 1.24 21.84
C ILE A 412 4.94 2.67 21.82
N THR A 413 6.16 2.89 22.32
CA THR A 413 6.77 4.24 22.27
C THR A 413 7.21 4.65 20.88
N TRP A 414 7.32 3.68 19.95
CA TRP A 414 7.59 3.95 18.54
C TRP A 414 6.33 4.40 17.79
N GLN A 415 5.15 4.25 18.39
CA GLN A 415 3.92 4.67 17.74
C GLN A 415 3.84 6.19 17.59
N ARG A 416 3.22 6.64 16.49
CA ARG A 416 2.94 8.07 16.26
C ARG A 416 1.44 8.31 16.19
N PRO A 417 0.95 9.47 16.65
CA PRO A 417 -0.46 9.81 16.51
C PRO A 417 -0.91 9.74 15.06
N THR A 418 -2.09 9.18 14.83
CA THR A 418 -2.75 9.17 13.52
C THR A 418 -3.52 10.47 13.33
N TRP A 419 -3.37 11.08 12.15
CA TRP A 419 -4.05 12.31 11.76
C TRP A 419 -4.91 12.08 10.51
N TRP A 420 -6.10 12.69 10.49
CA TRP A 420 -6.98 12.70 9.34
C TRP A 420 -7.63 14.08 9.16
N PRO A 421 -7.80 14.57 7.91
CA PRO A 421 -8.37 15.88 7.67
C PRO A 421 -9.85 15.94 8.07
N ASP A 422 -10.24 17.03 8.73
CA ASP A 422 -11.65 17.29 9.08
C ASP A 422 -12.45 17.74 7.85
N HIS A 423 -13.23 16.82 7.28
CA HIS A 423 -14.08 17.08 6.13
C HIS A 423 -15.21 18.08 6.39
N LYS A 424 -15.58 18.37 7.65
CA LYS A 424 -16.58 19.42 7.97
C LYS A 424 -16.06 20.80 7.56
N LYS A 425 -14.75 21.03 7.62
CA LYS A 425 -14.09 22.29 7.18
C LYS A 425 -14.08 22.49 5.66
N ARG A 426 -14.33 21.44 4.86
CA ARG A 426 -14.47 21.54 3.39
C ARG A 426 -15.63 22.46 2.97
N ARG A 427 -16.62 22.68 3.85
CA ARG A 427 -17.77 23.56 3.60
C ARG A 427 -17.45 25.05 3.77
N LEU A 428 -16.34 25.38 4.43
CA LEU A 428 -15.79 26.74 4.38
C LEU A 428 -15.03 26.83 3.07
N ARG A 429 -15.73 27.21 1.99
CA ARG A 429 -15.05 27.58 0.73
C ARG A 429 -13.97 28.59 1.11
N PRO A 430 -12.73 28.47 0.58
CA PRO A 430 -11.89 29.66 0.54
C PRO A 430 -12.72 30.77 -0.11
N PRO A 431 -12.69 32.02 0.39
CA PRO A 431 -13.41 33.12 -0.25
C PRO A 431 -13.10 33.06 -1.75
N SER A 432 -14.13 33.15 -2.58
CA SER A 432 -13.96 33.10 -4.03
C SER A 432 -12.85 34.07 -4.42
N LEU A 433 -12.00 33.69 -5.36
CA LEU A 433 -10.94 34.56 -5.90
C LEU A 433 -11.49 35.90 -6.42
N GLU A 434 -12.81 35.98 -6.68
CA GLU A 434 -13.54 37.21 -7.03
C GLU A 434 -13.75 38.19 -5.87
N VAL A 435 -13.56 37.81 -4.61
CA VAL A 435 -13.62 38.74 -3.46
C VAL A 435 -12.26 39.40 -3.20
N ILE A 436 -11.19 38.95 -3.86
CA ILE A 436 -9.83 39.51 -3.73
C ILE A 436 -9.52 40.53 -4.85
N PHE A 437 -10.19 40.43 -6.00
CA PHE A 437 -10.10 41.45 -7.03
C PHE A 437 -11.37 42.29 -7.01
N GLY A 438 -11.29 43.43 -6.32
CA GLY A 438 -12.31 44.48 -6.39
C GLY A 438 -12.63 44.81 -7.85
N LYS A 439 -13.92 44.99 -8.12
CA LYS A 439 -14.41 45.55 -9.38
C LYS A 439 -13.59 46.79 -9.73
N ASN A 440 -12.96 46.78 -10.90
CA ASN A 440 -12.76 47.99 -11.70
C ASN A 440 -13.93 48.10 -12.67
#